data_AF-A0A2V8S740-F1
#
_entry.id   AF-A0A2V8S740-F1
#
_cell.length_a   1.000
_cell.length_b   1.000
_cell.length_c   1.000
_cell.angle_alpha   90.00
_cell.angle_beta   90.00
_cell.angle_gamma   90.00
#
_symmetry.space_group_name_H-M   'P 1'
#
loop_
_entity.id
_entity.type
_entity.pdbx_description
1 polymer ?
#
loop_
_entity_poly.entity_id
_entity_poly.type
_entity_poly.pdbx_seq_one_letter_code
_entity_poly.pdbx_strand_id
1 'polypeptide(L)'
;MNFNLTLPLEERLKAIDHIQARRYSKLTGPSLDIATEGILRHLRACERMDVNPDVAAVREIIDDALNGRRVYAEPVEGGRYAAA
;
A
#
# COMPACT_ATOMS: atom_id res chain seq x y z
N MET A 1 -10.63 9.07 -8.60
CA MET A 1 -9.71 9.92 -7.79
C MET A 1 -8.32 9.92 -8.43
N ASN A 2 -7.76 11.04 -8.89
CA ASN A 2 -6.41 11.06 -9.52
C ASN A 2 -5.31 11.02 -8.46
N PHE A 3 -4.87 9.83 -8.03
CA PHE A 3 -3.62 9.69 -7.28
C PHE A 3 -2.47 10.00 -8.23
N ASN A 4 -2.02 11.25 -8.24
CA ASN A 4 -0.99 11.72 -9.15
C ASN A 4 0.29 10.86 -8.98
N LEU A 5 0.46 9.86 -9.84
CA LEU A 5 1.53 8.85 -9.76
C LEU A 5 2.93 9.47 -9.93
N THR A 6 2.98 10.74 -10.32
CA THR A 6 4.19 11.56 -10.44
C THR A 6 4.70 12.09 -9.10
N LEU A 7 3.85 12.10 -8.06
CA LEU A 7 4.26 12.51 -6.72
C LEU A 7 5.02 11.39 -6.00
N PRO A 8 6.05 11.73 -5.20
CA PRO A 8 6.71 10.79 -4.30
C PRO A 8 5.70 10.05 -3.42
N LEU A 9 5.99 8.78 -3.09
CA LEU A 9 5.07 7.97 -2.30
C LEU A 9 4.74 8.60 -0.93
N GLU A 10 5.72 9.25 -0.30
CA GLU A 10 5.50 9.99 0.95
C GLU A 10 4.46 11.10 0.81
N GLU A 11 4.51 11.89 -0.28
CA GLU A 11 3.53 12.96 -0.56
C GLU A 11 2.13 12.38 -0.78
N ARG A 12 2.05 11.24 -1.48
CA ARG A 12 0.79 10.53 -1.67
C ARG A 12 0.23 10.02 -0.35
N LEU A 13 1.08 9.55 0.55
CA LEU A 13 0.70 9.13 1.90
C LEU A 13 0.24 10.30 2.76
N LYS A 14 0.81 11.50 2.63
CA LYS A 14 0.35 12.70 3.37
C LYS A 14 -1.11 13.03 3.06
N ALA A 15 -1.55 12.80 1.82
CA ALA A 15 -2.95 12.98 1.43
C ALA A 15 -3.91 11.94 2.06
N ILE A 16 -3.37 10.83 2.56
CA ILE A 16 -4.13 9.75 3.20
C ILE A 16 -4.08 9.93 4.73
N ASP A 17 -2.88 9.98 5.30
CA ASP A 17 -2.61 10.21 6.71
C ASP A 17 -1.17 10.69 6.94
N HIS A 18 -1.03 11.83 7.61
CA HIS A 18 0.27 12.40 7.96
C HIS A 18 1.08 11.51 8.93
N ILE A 19 0.41 10.72 9.78
CA ILE A 19 1.11 9.84 10.74
C ILE A 19 1.77 8.68 9.99
N GLN A 20 1.05 7.99 9.10
CA GLN A 20 1.62 6.90 8.29
C GLN A 20 2.70 7.42 7.34
N ALA A 21 2.54 8.60 6.74
CA ALA A 21 3.58 9.22 5.94
C ALA A 21 4.89 9.41 6.73
N ARG A 22 4.79 9.89 7.98
CA ARG A 22 5.95 10.05 8.88
C ARG A 22 6.54 8.71 9.34
N ARG A 23 5.72 7.67 9.50
CA ARG A 23 6.22 6.33 9.85
C ARG A 23 6.99 5.72 8.68
N TYR A 24 6.42 5.82 7.48
CA TYR A 24 7.04 5.38 6.24
C TYR A 24 8.38 6.07 5.98
N SER A 25 8.47 7.40 6.15
CA SER A 25 9.71 8.15 5.89
C SER A 25 10.88 7.79 6.81
N LYS A 26 10.62 7.09 7.93
CA LYS A 26 11.65 6.58 8.84
C LYS A 26 12.13 5.18 8.49
N LEU A 27 11.47 4.48 7.56
CA LEU A 27 11.86 3.14 7.15
C LEU A 27 13.16 3.21 6.35
N THR A 28 13.99 2.19 6.51
CA THR A 28 15.23 2.02 5.75
C THR A 28 15.44 0.55 5.42
N GLY A 29 16.30 0.28 4.42
CA GLY A 29 16.69 -1.06 4.03
C GLY A 29 15.48 -1.97 3.69
N PRO A 30 15.49 -3.25 4.08
CA PRO A 30 14.46 -4.20 3.69
C PRO A 30 13.03 -3.80 4.07
N SER A 31 12.84 -3.15 5.22
CA SER A 31 11.50 -2.69 5.63
C SER A 31 10.99 -1.57 4.74
N LEU A 32 11.86 -0.68 4.24
CA LEU A 32 11.45 0.34 3.27
C LEU A 32 11.01 -0.32 1.96
N ASP A 33 11.79 -1.28 1.45
CA ASP A 33 11.48 -1.97 0.20
C ASP A 33 10.13 -2.70 0.28
N ILE A 34 9.92 -3.45 1.36
CA ILE A 34 8.68 -4.21 1.60
C ILE A 34 7.46 -3.28 1.70
N ALA A 35 7.57 -2.21 2.50
CA ALA A 35 6.50 -1.25 2.68
C ALA A 35 6.17 -0.51 1.37
N THR A 36 7.21 -0.09 0.63
CA THR A 36 7.05 0.61 -0.66
C THR A 36 6.24 -0.25 -1.63
N GLU A 37 6.62 -1.52 -1.79
CA GLU A 37 5.92 -2.44 -2.67
C GLU A 37 4.46 -2.63 -2.25
N GLY A 38 4.21 -2.85 -0.95
CA GLY A 38 2.86 -3.10 -0.44
C GLY A 38 1.94 -1.90 -0.59
N ILE A 39 2.42 -0.70 -0.25
CA ILE A 39 1.64 0.53 -0.36
C ILE A 39 1.33 0.81 -1.83
N LEU A 40 2.29 0.66 -2.74
CA LEU A 40 2.04 0.86 -4.17
C LEU A 40 0.99 -0.12 -4.72
N ARG A 41 1.03 -1.39 -4.31
CA ARG A 41 0.02 -2.38 -4.67
C ARG A 41 -1.36 -2.02 -4.13
N HIS A 42 -1.45 -1.60 -2.86
CA HIS A 42 -2.70 -1.13 -2.24
C HIS A 42 -3.29 0.06 -3.00
N LEU A 43 -2.49 1.11 -3.27
CA LEU A 43 -2.95 2.29 -3.99
C LEU A 43 -3.44 1.96 -5.41
N ARG A 44 -2.74 1.06 -6.12
CA ARG A 44 -3.18 0.57 -7.44
C ARG A 44 -4.46 -0.24 -7.37
N ALA A 45 -4.69 -0.99 -6.28
CA ALA A 45 -5.94 -1.72 -6.07
C ALA A 45 -7.10 -0.74 -5.81
N CYS A 46 -6.89 0.25 -4.96
CA CYS A 46 -7.86 1.31 -4.69
C CYS A 46 -8.24 2.08 -5.96
N GLU A 47 -7.26 2.44 -6.78
CA GLU A 47 -7.47 3.10 -8.07
C GLU A 47 -8.30 2.23 -9.03
N ARG A 48 -7.97 0.93 -9.18
CA ARG A 48 -8.71 0.02 -10.07
C ARG A 48 -10.16 -0.22 -9.61
N MET A 49 -10.39 -0.23 -8.31
CA MET A 49 -11.71 -0.46 -7.72
C MET A 49 -12.52 0.84 -7.53
N ASP A 50 -11.94 2.00 -7.88
CA ASP A 50 -12.47 3.34 -7.61
C ASP A 50 -12.91 3.55 -6.15
N VAL A 51 -12.07 3.09 -5.21
CA VAL A 51 -12.24 3.29 -3.77
C VAL A 51 -11.14 4.15 -3.19
N ASN A 52 -11.42 4.83 -2.08
CA ASN A 52 -10.41 5.57 -1.35
C ASN A 52 -9.49 4.59 -0.58
N PRO A 53 -8.18 4.83 -0.54
CA PRO A 53 -7.25 4.06 0.27
C PRO A 53 -7.52 4.26 1.75
N ASP A 54 -7.35 3.18 2.51
CA ASP A 54 -7.64 3.14 3.93
C ASP A 54 -6.37 3.30 4.77
N VAL A 55 -6.45 4.15 5.79
CA VAL A 55 -5.35 4.41 6.73
C VAL A 55 -4.98 3.14 7.49
N ALA A 56 -5.95 2.30 7.86
CA ALA A 56 -5.66 1.07 8.60
C ALA A 56 -4.90 0.07 7.73
N ALA A 57 -5.29 -0.11 6.46
CA ALA A 57 -4.54 -0.93 5.51
C ALA A 57 -3.08 -0.45 5.32
N VAL A 58 -2.85 0.86 5.17
CA VAL A 58 -1.50 1.42 5.08
C VAL A 58 -0.70 1.16 6.36
N ARG A 59 -1.33 1.31 7.53
CA ARG A 59 -0.72 1.04 8.84
C ARG A 59 -0.27 -0.42 8.93
N GLU A 60 -1.13 -1.36 8.56
CA GLU A 60 -0.84 -2.80 8.60
C GLU A 60 0.33 -3.16 7.68
N ILE A 61 0.38 -2.60 6.46
CA ILE A 61 1.51 -2.82 5.54
C ILE A 61 2.83 -2.34 6.16
N ILE A 62 2.83 -1.17 6.81
CA ILE A 62 4.02 -0.65 7.49
C ILE A 62 4.41 -1.56 8.68
N ASP A 63 3.44 -2.02 9.46
CA ASP A 63 3.66 -2.92 10.60
C ASP A 63 4.24 -4.26 10.14
N ASP A 64 3.72 -4.84 9.06
CA ASP A 64 4.25 -6.08 8.48
C ASP A 64 5.66 -5.90 7.94
N ALA A 65 5.94 -4.79 7.27
CA ALA A 65 7.27 -4.47 6.76
C ALA A 65 8.32 -4.32 7.88
N LEU A 66 7.94 -3.71 9.01
CA LEU A 66 8.78 -3.62 10.21
C LEU A 66 9.07 -5.00 10.83
N ASN A 67 8.14 -5.95 10.66
CA ASN A 67 8.32 -7.34 11.06
C ASN A 67 9.01 -8.20 9.98
N GLY A 68 9.44 -7.62 8.87
CA GLY A 68 10.05 -8.34 7.74
C GLY A 68 9.08 -9.24 6.97
N ARG A 69 7.77 -9.08 7.16
CA ARG A 69 6.73 -9.86 6.47
C ARG A 69 6.30 -9.16 5.18
N ARG A 70 6.30 -9.92 4.08
CA ARG A 70 5.69 -9.53 2.81
C ARG A 70 4.27 -10.06 2.75
N VAL A 71 3.33 -9.37 3.39
CA VAL A 71 1.90 -9.68 3.28
C VAL A 71 1.28 -8.61 2.40
N TYR A 72 0.88 -9.03 1.20
CA TYR A 72 0.14 -8.18 0.29
C TYR A 72 -1.22 -8.85 0.11
N ALA A 73 -2.31 -8.11 0.32
CA ALA A 73 -3.60 -8.55 -0.20
C ALA A 73 -3.43 -8.68 -1.72
N GLU A 74 -3.41 -9.90 -2.25
CA GLU A 74 -3.50 -10.08 -3.69
C GLU A 74 -4.84 -9.46 -4.12
N PRO A 75 -4.87 -8.57 -5.13
CA PRO A 75 -6.13 -8.34 -5.80
C PRO A 75 -6.59 -9.71 -6.30
N VAL A 76 -7.87 -10.01 -6.17
CA VAL A 76 -8.47 -11.26 -6.63
C VAL A 76 -8.47 -11.28 -8.18
N GLU A 77 -7.30 -11.25 -8.81
CA GLU A 77 -7.11 -11.45 -10.24
C GLU A 77 -7.00 -12.95 -10.49
N GLY A 78 -8.14 -13.63 -10.35
CA GLY A 78 -8.18 -15.08 -10.46
C GLY A 78 -9.55 -15.75 -10.28
N GLY A 79 -10.64 -14.98 -10.14
CA GLY A 79 -12.00 -15.53 -10.13
C GLY A 79 -12.52 -15.95 -11.51
N ARG A 80 -11.70 -16.65 -12.30
CA ARG A 80 -12.28 -17.65 -13.21
C ARG A 80 -12.77 -18.75 -12.29
N TYR A 81 -14.08 -18.81 -12.08
CA TYR A 81 -14.76 -20.02 -11.67
C TYR A 81 -14.48 -21.07 -12.76
N ALA A 82 -13.36 -21.77 -12.60
CA ALA A 82 -13.09 -23.02 -13.27
C ALA A 82 -13.33 -24.13 -12.25
N ALA A 83 -14.42 -24.87 -12.50
CA ALA A 83 -14.66 -26.26 -12.14
C ALA A 83 -14.58 -26.67 -10.66
N ALA A 84 -15.76 -26.91 -10.07
CA ALA A 84 -16.13 -28.21 -9.52
C ALA A 84 -17.67 -28.34 -9.57
#